data_AF-A0A4P2QFS2-F1
#
_entry.id   AF-A0A4P2QFS2-F1
#
_cell.length_a   1.000
_cell.length_b   1.000
_cell.length_c   1.000
_cell.angle_alpha   90.00
_cell.angle_beta   90.00
_cell.angle_gamma   90.00
#
_symmetry.space_group_name_H-M   'P 1'
#
loop_
_entity.id
_entity.type
_entity.pdbx_description
1 polymer ?
#
loop_
_entity_poly.entity_id
_entity_poly.type
_entity_poly.pdbx_seq_one_letter_code
_entity_poly.pdbx_strand_id
1 'polypeptide(L)'
;MIAGLVTREICAGADIFFRETFEGNGRTCGSCHPVENNFTIDIPFIDALLDINPFDPLFVYEQEPELTDLEIYELKTLGLIRENIDGFDDLDGKYVMRGVPHTLSLATTIAPDPAQEGEGMPLQRTGWSGDGAPGSGSLRDFLTGAVTQHLPKDLNREPGVSFRLPTEQELDLALAYQLSLGRMNELNLERVKLTDPEANEGRLAFLDPQRGRCNVCHSNAGANHLDTGRNRNLDTGTRRVPATGNSPGAFDGGFGGAGLPAPNIDVLGRKILDGYGDGTFNTPPLIEAVDTPPFFHSNAFGNDIEHAVSFYTMPEFKESPAGRELEARFGTPIQFPSSDIPKMGRLLRVLSAAFNLDLAKQRLQAARVLARQFHDTRDDVQKRLMELAEVEIDDALQVLTVAGTPLHSVSHYRLQQAKTEIAAALSAAGWSARESRTSVALLRVQNARDQFGTNITFQLGQGNLMY
;
A
#
# COMPACT_ATOMS: atom_id res chain seq x y z
N MET A 1 3.70 -23.85 -13.40
CA MET A 1 2.34 -23.39 -13.69
C MET A 1 1.40 -24.56 -13.39
N ILE A 2 1.04 -24.74 -12.12
CA ILE A 2 0.01 -25.73 -11.73
C ILE A 2 -1.33 -25.04 -12.03
N ALA A 3 -2.26 -25.72 -12.71
CA ALA A 3 -3.58 -25.22 -13.16
C ALA A 3 -3.65 -24.03 -14.15
N GLY A 4 -2.53 -23.41 -14.56
CA GLY A 4 -2.59 -22.24 -15.45
C GLY A 4 -2.96 -20.92 -14.74
N LEU A 5 -2.98 -20.91 -13.41
CA LEU A 5 -3.42 -19.75 -12.61
C LEU A 5 -2.30 -18.70 -12.44
N VAL A 6 -1.06 -19.17 -12.24
CA VAL A 6 0.11 -18.34 -11.97
C VAL A 6 1.33 -18.92 -12.69
N THR A 7 2.15 -18.06 -13.31
CA THR A 7 3.39 -18.46 -13.98
C THR A 7 4.44 -19.01 -13.00
N ARG A 8 5.46 -19.72 -13.51
CA ARG A 8 6.51 -20.26 -12.63
C ARG A 8 7.34 -19.14 -12.01
N GLU A 9 7.59 -18.09 -12.79
CA GLU A 9 8.38 -16.94 -12.39
C GLU A 9 7.70 -16.21 -11.22
N ILE A 10 6.40 -15.96 -11.31
CA ILE A 10 5.63 -15.30 -10.23
C ILE A 10 5.61 -16.17 -8.97
N CYS A 11 5.45 -17.50 -9.11
CA CYS A 11 5.50 -18.40 -7.95
C CYS A 11 6.86 -18.37 -7.24
N ALA A 12 7.96 -18.38 -7.99
CA ALA A 12 9.30 -18.33 -7.42
C ALA A 12 9.61 -16.94 -6.81
N GLY A 13 9.13 -15.87 -7.44
CA GLY A 13 9.24 -14.52 -6.90
C GLY A 13 8.48 -14.34 -5.58
N ALA A 14 7.29 -14.93 -5.46
CA ALA A 14 6.54 -14.92 -4.20
C ALA A 14 7.24 -15.75 -3.11
N ASP A 15 7.87 -16.87 -3.46
CA ASP A 15 8.67 -17.67 -2.52
C ASP A 15 9.82 -16.84 -1.95
N ILE A 16 10.53 -16.09 -2.79
CA ILE A 16 11.56 -15.14 -2.36
C ILE A 16 10.95 -14.08 -1.44
N PHE A 17 9.83 -13.46 -1.84
CA PHE A 17 9.21 -12.38 -1.08
C PHE A 17 8.79 -12.80 0.34
N PHE A 18 8.15 -13.97 0.48
CA PHE A 18 7.59 -14.41 1.76
C PHE A 18 8.49 -15.32 2.58
N ARG A 19 9.48 -16.00 1.98
CA ARG A 19 10.26 -17.05 2.66
C ARG A 19 11.77 -16.84 2.65
N GLU A 20 12.32 -16.03 1.75
CA GLU A 20 13.76 -15.79 1.74
C GLU A 20 14.14 -14.78 2.83
N THR A 21 15.09 -15.18 3.68
CA THR A 21 15.61 -14.37 4.79
C THR A 21 16.95 -13.73 4.47
N PHE A 22 17.55 -14.10 3.32
CA PHE A 22 18.82 -13.63 2.84
C PHE A 22 19.95 -13.82 3.86
N GLU A 23 19.92 -14.96 4.57
CA GLU A 23 20.84 -15.25 5.68
C GLU A 23 20.87 -14.15 6.76
N GLY A 24 19.77 -13.41 6.90
CA GLY A 24 19.63 -12.27 7.80
C GLY A 24 19.08 -12.63 9.18
N ASN A 25 18.41 -11.66 9.80
CA ASN A 25 17.81 -11.73 11.15
C ASN A 25 16.49 -12.52 11.23
N GLY A 26 16.10 -13.21 10.16
CA GLY A 26 14.88 -14.00 10.09
C GLY A 26 13.65 -13.26 9.54
N ARG A 27 13.71 -11.94 9.37
CA ARG A 27 12.67 -11.19 8.63
C ARG A 27 12.64 -11.61 7.16
N THR A 28 11.47 -11.50 6.55
CA THR A 28 11.27 -11.56 5.09
C THR A 28 10.57 -10.29 4.64
N CYS A 29 10.35 -10.10 3.33
CA CYS A 29 9.54 -8.97 2.85
C CYS A 29 8.12 -9.04 3.44
N GLY A 30 7.60 -10.26 3.63
CA GLY A 30 6.30 -10.53 4.24
C GLY A 30 6.17 -10.11 5.71
N SER A 31 7.28 -9.86 6.44
CA SER A 31 7.21 -9.38 7.83
C SER A 31 6.62 -7.97 7.94
N CYS A 32 6.88 -7.10 6.96
CA CYS A 32 6.31 -5.75 6.89
C CYS A 32 5.25 -5.60 5.78
N HIS A 33 5.20 -6.55 4.84
CA HIS A 33 4.20 -6.59 3.77
C HIS A 33 3.38 -7.89 3.80
N PRO A 34 2.66 -8.17 4.91
CA PRO A 34 1.84 -9.37 5.04
C PRO A 34 0.65 -9.35 4.07
N VAL A 35 0.40 -10.49 3.43
CA VAL A 35 -0.67 -10.62 2.42
C VAL A 35 -2.07 -10.46 3.04
N GLU A 36 -2.25 -10.84 4.31
CA GLU A 36 -3.51 -10.70 5.05
C GLU A 36 -3.78 -9.30 5.59
N ASN A 37 -2.86 -8.35 5.41
CA ASN A 37 -3.05 -6.96 5.84
C ASN A 37 -2.67 -6.00 4.72
N ASN A 38 -3.16 -6.28 3.51
CA ASN A 38 -2.98 -5.44 2.31
C ASN A 38 -1.52 -5.06 2.00
N PHE A 39 -0.58 -5.97 2.31
CA PHE A 39 0.85 -5.75 2.12
C PHE A 39 1.40 -4.52 2.88
N THR A 40 0.83 -4.24 4.05
CA THR A 40 1.29 -3.18 4.97
C THR A 40 1.14 -3.65 6.43
N ILE A 41 1.63 -2.84 7.37
CA ILE A 41 1.45 -3.03 8.81
C ILE A 41 0.82 -1.79 9.42
N ASP A 42 -0.05 -2.01 10.38
CA ASP A 42 -0.66 -0.99 11.22
C ASP A 42 -0.67 -1.45 12.69
N ILE A 43 -1.15 -0.59 13.59
CA ILE A 43 -1.18 -0.92 15.02
C ILE A 43 -2.06 -2.14 15.33
N PRO A 44 -3.30 -2.25 14.83
CA PRO A 44 -4.10 -3.46 14.99
C PRO A 44 -3.39 -4.75 14.58
N PHE A 45 -2.70 -4.76 13.42
CA PHE A 45 -1.94 -5.92 12.97
C PHE A 45 -0.77 -6.22 13.92
N ILE A 46 0.01 -5.21 14.29
CA ILE A 46 1.18 -5.36 15.16
C ILE A 46 0.77 -5.90 16.54
N ASP A 47 -0.30 -5.36 17.13
CA ASP A 47 -0.83 -5.82 18.42
C ASP A 47 -1.29 -7.28 18.33
N ALA A 48 -2.04 -7.63 17.29
CA ALA A 48 -2.48 -9.01 17.06
C ALA A 48 -1.29 -9.97 16.85
N LEU A 49 -0.25 -9.53 16.13
CA LEU A 49 0.95 -10.33 15.90
C LEU A 49 1.74 -10.56 17.21
N LEU A 50 1.88 -9.53 18.05
CA LEU A 50 2.49 -9.66 19.38
C LEU A 50 1.74 -10.65 20.28
N ASP A 51 0.41 -10.65 20.23
CA ASP A 51 -0.42 -11.54 21.03
C ASP A 51 -0.25 -13.02 20.63
N ILE A 52 -0.11 -13.31 19.33
CA ILE A 52 -0.01 -14.68 18.82
C ILE A 52 1.43 -15.19 18.69
N ASN A 53 2.38 -14.30 18.42
CA ASN A 53 3.79 -14.60 18.19
C ASN A 53 4.69 -13.44 18.68
N PRO A 54 4.92 -13.30 20.00
CA PRO A 54 5.77 -12.23 20.54
C PRO A 54 7.24 -12.35 20.12
N PHE A 55 7.65 -13.49 19.55
CA PHE A 55 8.99 -13.72 19.01
C PHE A 55 9.05 -13.63 17.48
N ASP A 56 8.02 -13.05 16.85
CA ASP A 56 8.05 -12.82 15.42
C ASP A 56 9.29 -12.01 15.00
N PRO A 57 9.94 -12.31 13.86
CA PRO A 57 11.07 -11.53 13.37
C PRO A 57 10.80 -10.03 13.20
N LEU A 58 9.54 -9.59 13.07
CA LEU A 58 9.19 -8.17 13.14
C LEU A 58 9.67 -7.52 14.46
N PHE A 59 9.77 -8.27 15.55
CA PHE A 59 10.21 -7.79 16.87
C PHE A 59 11.63 -8.21 17.25
N VAL A 60 12.46 -8.60 16.28
CA VAL A 60 13.83 -9.08 16.54
C VAL A 60 14.70 -8.06 17.27
N TYR A 61 14.44 -6.76 17.09
CA TYR A 61 15.13 -5.66 17.78
C TYR A 61 14.99 -5.71 19.32
N GLU A 62 13.95 -6.36 19.84
CA GLU A 62 13.75 -6.55 21.28
C GLU A 62 14.42 -7.81 21.82
N GLN A 63 14.84 -8.70 20.92
CA GLN A 63 15.36 -10.03 21.24
C GLN A 63 16.88 -10.05 21.13
N GLU A 64 17.44 -9.33 20.16
CA GLU A 64 18.86 -9.34 19.83
C GLU A 64 19.53 -8.00 20.21
N PRO A 65 20.52 -8.01 21.12
CA PRO A 65 21.22 -6.79 21.56
C PRO A 65 21.92 -6.02 20.43
N GLU A 66 22.38 -6.72 19.38
CA GLU A 66 23.04 -6.10 18.23
C GLU A 66 22.07 -5.38 17.29
N LEU A 67 20.76 -5.53 17.52
CA LEU A 67 19.69 -4.98 16.70
C LEU A 67 18.76 -4.04 17.47
N THR A 68 19.09 -3.64 18.70
CA THR A 68 18.21 -2.80 19.53
C THR A 68 17.76 -1.51 18.85
N ASP A 69 18.61 -0.96 17.98
CA ASP A 69 18.33 0.28 17.23
C ASP A 69 17.82 0.04 15.79
N LEU A 70 17.55 -1.22 15.39
CA LEU A 70 16.95 -1.55 14.09
C LEU A 70 15.55 -0.94 13.94
N GLU A 71 14.78 -0.93 15.03
CA GLU A 71 13.48 -0.25 15.13
C GLU A 71 13.42 0.51 16.46
N ILE A 72 12.43 1.37 16.60
CA ILE A 72 12.20 2.15 17.82
C ILE A 72 10.73 2.03 18.27
N TYR A 73 10.38 2.63 19.42
CA TYR A 73 9.07 2.43 20.06
C TYR A 73 7.89 2.78 19.14
N GLU A 74 8.12 3.68 18.18
CA GLU A 74 7.17 4.13 17.18
C GLU A 74 6.62 3.00 16.29
N LEU A 75 7.33 1.88 16.12
CA LEU A 75 6.77 0.71 15.44
C LEU A 75 5.48 0.27 16.13
N LYS A 76 5.51 0.14 17.46
CA LYS A 76 4.37 -0.34 18.26
C LYS A 76 3.35 0.73 18.60
N THR A 77 3.72 2.02 18.54
CA THR A 77 2.79 3.11 18.91
C THR A 77 2.20 3.85 17.72
N LEU A 78 2.88 3.84 16.57
CA LEU A 78 2.48 4.58 15.37
C LEU A 78 2.50 3.73 14.08
N GLY A 79 3.02 2.49 14.10
CA GLY A 79 3.17 1.67 12.90
C GLY A 79 4.24 2.21 11.96
N LEU A 80 5.25 2.89 12.51
CA LEU A 80 6.34 3.47 11.74
C LEU A 80 7.61 2.64 11.88
N ILE A 81 8.27 2.38 10.75
CA ILE A 81 9.59 1.73 10.70
C ILE A 81 10.70 2.77 10.61
N ARG A 82 11.87 2.43 11.16
CA ARG A 82 13.08 3.25 11.05
C ARG A 82 13.77 2.99 9.71
N GLU A 83 14.00 4.06 8.95
CA GLU A 83 14.63 3.99 7.63
C GLU A 83 15.87 4.89 7.54
N ASN A 84 17.01 4.36 7.08
CA ASN A 84 18.25 5.11 6.80
C ASN A 84 18.39 5.38 5.28
N ILE A 85 17.32 5.89 4.67
CA ILE A 85 17.21 6.13 3.21
C ILE A 85 18.25 7.14 2.68
N ASP A 86 18.74 8.03 3.54
CA ASP A 86 19.70 9.08 3.19
C ASP A 86 21.16 8.66 3.37
N GLY A 87 21.39 7.40 3.77
CA GLY A 87 22.72 6.82 3.93
C GLY A 87 22.93 6.12 5.27
N PHE A 88 23.91 5.21 5.29
CA PHE A 88 24.30 4.43 6.46
C PHE A 88 25.51 4.99 7.21
N ASP A 89 25.99 6.19 6.86
CA ASP A 89 27.20 6.79 7.43
C ASP A 89 27.01 7.34 8.85
N ASP A 90 25.76 7.59 9.25
CA ASP A 90 25.36 8.01 10.60
C ASP A 90 23.98 7.43 10.93
N LEU A 91 23.95 6.22 11.49
CA LEU A 91 22.69 5.51 11.70
C LEU A 91 21.74 6.23 12.66
N ASP A 92 22.29 6.95 13.64
CA ASP A 92 21.55 7.61 14.72
C ASP A 92 21.15 9.05 14.39
N GLY A 93 21.94 9.77 13.61
CA GLY A 93 21.60 11.12 13.16
C GLY A 93 20.86 11.17 11.82
N LYS A 94 21.00 10.14 10.97
CA LYS A 94 20.40 10.08 9.62
C LYS A 94 19.44 8.91 9.47
N TYR A 95 18.29 9.02 10.12
CA TYR A 95 17.16 8.13 9.89
C TYR A 95 15.86 8.93 9.89
N VAL A 96 14.84 8.37 9.26
CA VAL A 96 13.46 8.86 9.26
C VAL A 96 12.52 7.78 9.78
N MET A 97 11.31 8.18 10.15
CA MET A 97 10.23 7.27 10.55
C MET A 97 9.12 7.31 9.50
N ARG A 98 8.86 6.17 8.86
CA ARG A 98 7.88 6.06 7.78
C ARG A 98 6.89 4.93 8.00
N GLY A 99 5.64 5.15 7.61
CA GLY A 99 4.65 4.07 7.50
C GLY A 99 5.05 3.12 6.39
N VAL A 100 4.61 1.87 6.44
CA VAL A 100 4.94 0.90 5.39
C VAL A 100 3.95 1.04 4.24
N PRO A 101 4.34 1.48 3.03
CA PRO A 101 3.41 1.57 1.91
C PRO A 101 3.04 0.17 1.42
N HIS A 102 1.80 -0.04 0.99
CA HIS A 102 1.41 -1.28 0.33
C HIS A 102 2.21 -1.51 -0.96
N THR A 103 2.40 -2.76 -1.38
CA THR A 103 3.09 -3.12 -2.64
C THR A 103 2.14 -3.40 -3.81
N LEU A 104 0.84 -3.13 -3.63
CA LEU A 104 -0.18 -3.33 -4.66
C LEU A 104 -0.03 -2.33 -5.82
N SER A 105 -0.26 -2.84 -7.04
CA SER A 105 -0.49 -2.03 -8.25
C SER A 105 0.71 -1.26 -8.78
N LEU A 106 1.93 -1.62 -8.34
CA LEU A 106 3.20 -1.00 -8.75
C LEU A 106 3.39 -0.97 -10.27
N ALA A 107 2.85 -1.95 -11.01
CA ALA A 107 2.87 -1.99 -12.48
C ALA A 107 2.21 -0.78 -13.16
N THR A 108 1.34 -0.06 -12.45
CA THR A 108 0.64 1.12 -12.98
C THR A 108 1.06 2.42 -12.31
N THR A 109 1.80 2.37 -11.21
CA THR A 109 1.98 3.52 -10.31
C THR A 109 3.40 4.00 -10.15
N ILE A 110 4.44 3.32 -10.65
CA ILE A 110 5.84 3.70 -10.37
C ILE A 110 6.58 4.35 -11.55
N ALA A 111 5.95 4.48 -12.71
CA ALA A 111 6.62 5.07 -13.86
C ALA A 111 6.81 6.59 -13.64
N PRO A 112 8.03 7.14 -13.75
CA PRO A 112 8.29 8.54 -13.43
C PRO A 112 7.67 9.48 -14.46
N ASP A 113 7.26 10.66 -13.98
CA ASP A 113 6.88 11.77 -14.84
C ASP A 113 8.11 12.33 -15.57
N PRO A 114 8.10 12.42 -16.91
CA PRO A 114 9.21 12.97 -17.70
C PRO A 114 9.61 14.39 -17.32
N ALA A 115 8.71 15.18 -16.72
CA ALA A 115 9.02 16.51 -16.19
C ALA A 115 9.95 16.48 -14.96
N GLN A 116 10.13 15.32 -14.35
CA GLN A 116 11.00 15.08 -13.18
C GLN A 116 12.04 13.98 -13.46
N GLU A 117 12.35 13.72 -14.73
CA GLU A 117 13.46 12.86 -15.15
C GLU A 117 14.76 13.69 -15.32
N GLY A 118 15.92 13.04 -15.20
CA GLY A 118 17.21 13.70 -15.34
C GLY A 118 18.38 12.85 -14.85
N GLU A 119 19.59 13.37 -15.04
CA GLU A 119 20.79 12.75 -14.47
C GLU A 119 20.68 12.69 -12.94
N GLY A 120 20.91 11.51 -12.36
CA GLY A 120 20.77 11.27 -10.92
C GLY A 120 19.34 11.00 -10.43
N MET A 121 18.34 10.97 -11.31
CA MET A 121 16.96 10.61 -10.92
C MET A 121 16.73 9.10 -10.99
N PRO A 122 15.98 8.51 -10.04
CA PRO A 122 15.59 7.10 -10.07
C PRO A 122 14.82 6.72 -11.34
N LEU A 123 15.06 5.51 -11.84
CA LEU A 123 14.31 4.96 -12.98
C LEU A 123 12.82 4.74 -12.68
N GLN A 124 12.46 4.50 -11.42
CA GLN A 124 11.09 4.26 -10.98
C GLN A 124 10.81 4.94 -9.64
N ARG A 125 9.56 5.36 -9.42
CA ARG A 125 9.09 6.01 -8.21
C ARG A 125 8.61 4.98 -7.18
N THR A 126 9.55 4.38 -6.46
CA THR A 126 9.29 3.40 -5.40
C THR A 126 9.41 4.02 -4.01
N GLY A 127 8.57 3.57 -3.07
CA GLY A 127 8.54 4.10 -1.70
C GLY A 127 7.93 5.50 -1.60
N TRP A 128 7.95 6.07 -0.39
CA TRP A 128 7.31 7.35 -0.08
C TRP A 128 7.95 8.56 -0.74
N SER A 129 9.26 8.53 -1.00
CA SER A 129 10.00 9.62 -1.66
C SER A 129 10.34 9.31 -3.11
N GLY A 130 9.96 8.12 -3.63
CA GLY A 130 10.21 7.78 -5.03
C GLY A 130 11.69 7.54 -5.38
N ASP A 131 12.56 7.40 -4.37
CA ASP A 131 14.00 7.10 -4.46
C ASP A 131 14.40 5.86 -3.66
N GLY A 132 13.44 5.08 -3.15
CA GLY A 132 13.71 4.01 -2.18
C GLY A 132 14.54 2.82 -2.69
N ALA A 133 15.07 2.87 -3.91
CA ALA A 133 15.89 1.82 -4.49
C ALA A 133 17.35 2.27 -4.67
N PRO A 134 18.34 1.49 -4.21
CA PRO A 134 19.75 1.76 -4.49
C PRO A 134 20.06 1.61 -5.99
N GLY A 135 21.30 1.90 -6.39
CA GLY A 135 21.78 1.65 -7.74
C GLY A 135 21.04 2.51 -8.78
N SER A 136 20.25 1.87 -9.65
CA SER A 136 19.51 2.57 -10.71
C SER A 136 18.24 3.26 -10.23
N GLY A 137 17.81 3.02 -8.98
CA GLY A 137 16.54 3.54 -8.49
C GLY A 137 15.33 2.83 -9.12
N SER A 138 15.46 1.54 -9.46
CA SER A 138 14.37 0.72 -9.98
C SER A 138 13.78 -0.20 -8.92
N LEU A 139 12.52 -0.63 -9.07
CA LEU A 139 11.88 -1.65 -8.22
C LEU A 139 12.69 -2.96 -8.18
N ARG A 140 13.45 -3.25 -9.25
CA ARG A 140 14.37 -4.38 -9.29
C ARG A 140 15.44 -4.26 -8.21
N ASP A 141 16.10 -3.11 -8.15
CA ASP A 141 17.20 -2.85 -7.21
C ASP A 141 16.68 -2.57 -5.78
N PHE A 142 15.40 -2.25 -5.63
CA PHE A 142 14.75 -2.02 -4.33
C PHE A 142 14.98 -3.18 -3.35
N LEU A 143 14.95 -4.43 -3.83
CA LEU A 143 15.18 -5.60 -2.98
C LEU A 143 16.55 -5.55 -2.30
N THR A 144 17.60 -5.10 -3.00
CA THR A 144 18.93 -4.91 -2.40
C THR A 144 18.91 -3.89 -1.26
N GLY A 145 18.20 -2.78 -1.44
CA GLY A 145 18.05 -1.74 -0.42
C GLY A 145 17.29 -2.25 0.81
N ALA A 146 16.15 -2.88 0.57
CA ALA A 146 15.30 -3.45 1.63
C ALA A 146 16.03 -4.52 2.46
N VAL A 147 16.76 -5.43 1.80
CA VAL A 147 17.58 -6.44 2.50
C VAL A 147 18.65 -5.78 3.35
N THR A 148 19.35 -4.78 2.81
CA THR A 148 20.42 -4.06 3.53
C THR A 148 19.87 -3.26 4.71
N GLN A 149 18.69 -2.65 4.59
CA GLN A 149 18.08 -1.83 5.65
C GLN A 149 17.52 -2.69 6.79
N HIS A 150 16.75 -3.74 6.47
CA HIS A 150 15.83 -4.38 7.42
C HIS A 150 16.19 -5.81 7.85
N LEU A 151 16.93 -6.56 7.02
CA LEU A 151 17.28 -7.96 7.27
C LEU A 151 18.67 -8.20 7.92
N PRO A 152 19.59 -7.23 8.14
CA PRO A 152 20.88 -7.53 8.78
C PRO A 152 20.74 -8.17 10.16
N LYS A 153 21.68 -9.07 10.50
CA LYS A 153 21.87 -9.63 11.84
C LYS A 153 22.46 -8.63 12.85
N ASP A 154 23.11 -7.59 12.36
CA ASP A 154 23.72 -6.53 13.15
C ASP A 154 23.71 -5.20 12.36
N LEU A 155 23.85 -4.08 13.06
CA LEU A 155 23.77 -2.74 12.46
C LEU A 155 25.02 -2.31 11.68
N ASN A 156 26.08 -3.12 11.56
CA ASN A 156 27.16 -2.81 10.63
C ASN A 156 26.74 -3.02 9.18
N ARG A 157 25.70 -3.85 8.95
CA ARG A 157 25.10 -4.10 7.64
C ARG A 157 26.12 -4.55 6.58
N GLU A 158 27.08 -5.40 6.98
CA GLU A 158 28.14 -5.87 6.09
C GLU A 158 27.65 -7.03 5.20
N PRO A 159 27.61 -6.88 3.86
CA PRO A 159 27.25 -7.98 2.97
C PRO A 159 28.20 -9.18 3.09
N GLY A 160 27.63 -10.38 3.18
CA GLY A 160 28.34 -11.64 3.41
C GLY A 160 28.62 -11.96 4.88
N VAL A 161 28.34 -11.03 5.79
CA VAL A 161 28.50 -11.20 7.25
C VAL A 161 27.14 -11.03 7.94
N SER A 162 26.56 -9.83 7.84
CA SER A 162 25.29 -9.49 8.49
C SER A 162 24.08 -10.03 7.71
N PHE A 163 24.21 -10.19 6.38
CA PHE A 163 23.21 -10.74 5.45
C PHE A 163 23.86 -11.11 4.11
N ARG A 164 23.19 -11.86 3.24
CA ARG A 164 23.58 -12.11 1.85
C ARG A 164 22.84 -11.17 0.90
N LEU A 165 23.52 -10.62 -0.09
CA LEU A 165 22.84 -9.86 -1.16
C LEU A 165 21.99 -10.80 -2.04
N PRO A 166 20.84 -10.33 -2.56
CA PRO A 166 20.09 -11.06 -3.58
C PRO A 166 20.95 -11.34 -4.82
N THR A 167 20.73 -12.48 -5.45
CA THR A 167 21.27 -12.79 -6.78
C THR A 167 20.49 -12.07 -7.87
N GLU A 168 21.09 -11.90 -9.06
CA GLU A 168 20.40 -11.33 -10.22
C GLU A 168 19.09 -12.04 -10.57
N GLN A 169 19.05 -13.37 -10.42
CA GLN A 169 17.84 -14.14 -10.65
C GLN A 169 16.77 -13.86 -9.59
N GLU A 170 17.15 -13.72 -8.33
CA GLU A 170 16.20 -13.38 -7.26
C GLU A 170 15.63 -11.97 -7.46
N LEU A 171 16.44 -11.01 -7.89
CA LEU A 171 15.99 -9.66 -8.27
C LEU A 171 14.93 -9.71 -9.38
N ASP A 172 15.18 -10.47 -10.46
CA ASP A 172 14.25 -10.58 -11.59
C ASP A 172 12.93 -11.28 -11.20
N LEU A 173 13.02 -12.34 -10.40
CA LEU A 173 11.85 -13.10 -9.94
C LEU A 173 11.00 -12.28 -8.97
N ALA A 174 11.62 -11.62 -7.99
CA ALA A 174 10.92 -10.75 -7.05
C ALA A 174 10.27 -9.55 -7.78
N LEU A 175 10.94 -8.97 -8.78
CA LEU A 175 10.36 -7.94 -9.64
C LEU A 175 9.11 -8.45 -10.37
N ALA A 176 9.19 -9.62 -10.99
CA ALA A 176 8.07 -10.21 -11.72
C ALA A 176 6.86 -10.46 -10.80
N TYR A 177 7.10 -10.91 -9.57
CA TYR A 177 6.05 -11.06 -8.56
C TYR A 177 5.43 -9.72 -8.17
N GLN A 178 6.23 -8.74 -7.76
CA GLN A 178 5.73 -7.44 -7.30
C GLN A 178 4.96 -6.68 -8.40
N LEU A 179 5.41 -6.74 -9.65
CA LEU A 179 4.68 -6.17 -10.80
C LEU A 179 3.41 -6.94 -11.17
N SER A 180 3.13 -8.07 -10.51
CA SER A 180 1.90 -8.85 -10.69
C SER A 180 0.92 -8.72 -9.52
N LEU A 181 1.18 -7.81 -8.58
CA LEU A 181 0.31 -7.51 -7.45
C LEU A 181 -0.65 -6.35 -7.75
N GLY A 182 -1.86 -6.46 -7.19
CA GLY A 182 -2.93 -5.48 -7.31
C GLY A 182 -3.57 -5.42 -8.70
N ARG A 183 -3.94 -4.20 -9.12
CA ARG A 183 -4.52 -3.92 -10.43
C ARG A 183 -3.44 -3.66 -11.48
N MET A 184 -3.76 -4.02 -12.71
CA MET A 184 -2.90 -3.92 -13.90
C MET A 184 -3.38 -2.85 -14.88
N ASN A 185 -4.42 -2.11 -14.53
CA ASN A 185 -4.97 -1.01 -15.34
C ASN A 185 -5.41 0.16 -14.47
N GLU A 186 -5.45 1.35 -15.08
CA GLU A 186 -6.15 2.51 -14.53
C GLU A 186 -7.65 2.41 -14.81
N LEU A 187 -8.46 2.95 -13.88
CA LEU A 187 -9.88 3.20 -14.15
C LEU A 187 -10.05 4.41 -15.07
N ASN A 188 -11.27 4.62 -15.55
CA ASN A 188 -11.68 5.90 -16.10
C ASN A 188 -12.84 6.46 -15.26
N LEU A 189 -12.52 7.36 -14.35
CA LEU A 189 -13.50 7.90 -13.41
C LEU A 189 -14.57 8.77 -14.07
N GLU A 190 -14.33 9.33 -15.28
CA GLU A 190 -15.38 10.03 -16.03
C GLU A 190 -16.51 9.08 -16.46
N ARG A 191 -16.16 7.79 -16.68
CA ARG A 191 -17.10 6.75 -17.12
C ARG A 191 -17.72 5.96 -15.98
N VAL A 192 -17.08 5.94 -14.80
CA VAL A 192 -17.62 5.29 -13.59
C VAL A 192 -18.97 5.91 -13.23
N LYS A 193 -19.95 5.07 -12.92
CA LYS A 193 -21.24 5.48 -12.38
C LYS A 193 -21.52 4.70 -11.11
N LEU A 194 -21.54 5.40 -9.98
CA LEU A 194 -21.81 4.81 -8.67
C LEU A 194 -23.31 4.81 -8.40
N THR A 195 -23.81 3.76 -7.77
CA THR A 195 -25.23 3.64 -7.40
C THR A 195 -25.56 4.44 -6.14
N ASP A 196 -24.58 4.65 -5.25
CA ASP A 196 -24.71 5.58 -4.13
C ASP A 196 -24.63 7.03 -4.65
N PRO A 197 -25.69 7.84 -4.47
CA PRO A 197 -25.74 9.18 -5.04
C PRO A 197 -24.70 10.13 -4.44
N GLU A 198 -24.39 9.99 -3.15
CA GLU A 198 -23.39 10.82 -2.48
C GLU A 198 -21.96 10.45 -2.93
N ALA A 199 -21.67 9.16 -3.10
CA ALA A 199 -20.41 8.71 -3.69
C ALA A 199 -20.27 9.17 -5.15
N ASN A 200 -21.36 9.16 -5.93
CA ASN A 200 -21.34 9.69 -7.30
C ASN A 200 -21.15 11.21 -7.34
N GLU A 201 -21.70 11.97 -6.40
CA GLU A 201 -21.41 13.40 -6.24
C GLU A 201 -19.96 13.62 -5.81
N GLY A 202 -19.43 12.77 -4.92
CA GLY A 202 -18.01 12.76 -4.55
C GLY A 202 -17.09 12.55 -5.75
N ARG A 203 -17.46 11.65 -6.67
CA ARG A 203 -16.76 11.46 -7.96
C ARG A 203 -16.72 12.74 -8.78
N LEU A 204 -17.84 13.47 -8.87
CA LEU A 204 -17.88 14.73 -9.60
C LEU A 204 -17.00 15.79 -8.92
N ALA A 205 -17.06 15.90 -7.59
CA ALA A 205 -16.22 16.82 -6.84
C ALA A 205 -14.71 16.52 -7.00
N PHE A 206 -14.34 15.23 -6.96
CA PHE A 206 -12.96 14.74 -7.13
C PHE A 206 -12.37 15.13 -8.50
N LEU A 207 -13.17 15.02 -9.56
CA LEU A 207 -12.77 15.29 -10.95
C LEU A 207 -12.78 16.78 -11.31
N ASP A 208 -13.59 17.59 -10.63
CA ASP A 208 -13.86 18.96 -11.03
C ASP A 208 -12.65 19.89 -10.75
N PRO A 209 -12.07 20.52 -11.79
CA PRO A 209 -10.93 21.43 -11.66
C PRO A 209 -11.27 22.73 -10.92
N GLN A 210 -12.55 23.05 -10.74
CA GLN A 210 -13.02 24.21 -9.98
C GLN A 210 -13.41 23.87 -8.53
N ARG A 211 -13.27 22.60 -8.12
CA ARG A 211 -13.73 22.09 -6.81
C ARG A 211 -12.64 21.27 -6.12
N GLY A 212 -12.69 19.94 -6.20
CA GLY A 212 -11.78 19.05 -5.47
C GLY A 212 -10.38 18.97 -6.05
N ARG A 213 -10.23 19.04 -7.39
CA ARG A 213 -8.92 18.96 -8.11
C ARG A 213 -8.06 17.72 -7.80
N CYS A 214 -8.58 16.75 -7.05
CA CYS A 214 -7.84 15.55 -6.62
C CYS A 214 -7.29 14.77 -7.82
N ASN A 215 -8.06 14.75 -8.93
CA ASN A 215 -7.69 14.08 -10.16
C ASN A 215 -6.44 14.65 -10.87
N VAL A 216 -5.95 15.83 -10.48
CA VAL A 216 -4.72 16.40 -11.05
C VAL A 216 -3.51 15.55 -10.67
N CYS A 217 -3.40 15.18 -9.39
CA CYS A 217 -2.29 14.37 -8.89
C CYS A 217 -2.65 12.88 -8.81
N HIS A 218 -3.91 12.57 -8.52
CA HIS A 218 -4.44 11.21 -8.42
C HIS A 218 -5.37 10.91 -9.60
N SER A 219 -4.84 10.98 -10.82
CA SER A 219 -5.64 10.72 -12.03
C SER A 219 -6.32 9.37 -11.94
N ASN A 220 -7.65 9.37 -12.10
CA ASN A 220 -8.52 8.21 -11.94
C ASN A 220 -8.46 7.52 -10.57
N ALA A 221 -8.16 8.27 -9.49
CA ALA A 221 -7.87 7.75 -8.15
C ALA A 221 -6.64 6.82 -8.10
N GLY A 222 -5.81 6.82 -9.16
CA GLY A 222 -4.51 6.19 -9.16
C GLY A 222 -3.43 7.08 -8.56
N ALA A 223 -2.19 6.79 -8.93
CA ALA A 223 -0.98 7.47 -8.45
C ALA A 223 -0.37 8.44 -9.48
N ASN A 224 -1.04 8.61 -10.62
CA ASN A 224 -0.46 9.25 -11.79
C ASN A 224 -0.98 10.68 -11.96
N HIS A 225 -0.09 11.58 -12.36
CA HIS A 225 -0.42 12.96 -12.68
C HIS A 225 -1.22 13.04 -13.99
N LEU A 226 -2.25 13.90 -14.02
CA LEU A 226 -3.20 14.01 -15.14
C LEU A 226 -2.54 14.35 -16.48
N ASP A 227 -1.52 15.20 -16.47
CA ASP A 227 -0.93 15.73 -17.71
C ASP A 227 -0.07 14.71 -18.46
N THR A 228 0.53 13.77 -17.74
CA THR A 228 1.51 12.82 -18.29
C THR A 228 1.07 11.37 -18.17
N GLY A 229 0.10 11.08 -17.29
CA GLY A 229 -0.28 9.71 -16.94
C GLY A 229 0.84 8.95 -16.22
N ARG A 230 1.75 9.67 -15.55
CA ARG A 230 2.92 9.12 -14.85
C ARG A 230 3.02 9.66 -13.43
N ASN A 231 3.73 8.96 -12.56
CA ASN A 231 3.84 9.31 -11.15
C ASN A 231 4.83 10.46 -10.94
N ARG A 232 4.41 11.41 -10.10
CA ARG A 232 5.12 12.63 -9.78
C ARG A 232 5.36 12.71 -8.27
N ASN A 233 6.56 13.12 -7.90
CA ASN A 233 6.84 13.56 -6.54
C ASN A 233 6.32 14.99 -6.34
N LEU A 234 5.61 15.23 -5.23
CA LEU A 234 4.99 16.50 -4.91
C LEU A 234 5.27 16.88 -3.46
N ASP A 235 5.57 18.16 -3.22
CA ASP A 235 5.53 18.72 -1.88
C ASP A 235 4.11 19.23 -1.60
N THR A 236 3.34 18.40 -0.91
CA THR A 236 1.97 18.70 -0.46
C THR A 236 1.92 19.36 0.92
N GLY A 237 3.07 19.62 1.54
CA GLY A 237 3.16 20.16 2.90
C GLY A 237 3.07 19.13 4.02
N THR A 238 2.84 17.84 3.71
CA THR A 238 2.67 16.76 4.71
C THR A 238 3.90 16.54 5.58
N ARG A 239 5.10 16.82 5.07
CA ARG A 239 6.36 16.78 5.85
C ARG A 239 6.33 17.66 7.10
N ARG A 240 5.52 18.72 7.11
CA ARG A 240 5.35 19.64 8.24
C ARG A 240 4.52 19.05 9.37
N VAL A 241 3.96 17.86 9.18
CA VAL A 241 3.08 17.18 10.13
C VAL A 241 3.67 15.80 10.47
N PRO A 242 4.81 15.75 11.19
CA PRO A 242 5.36 14.48 11.64
C PRO A 242 4.46 13.89 12.74
N ALA A 243 4.29 12.57 12.74
CA ALA A 243 3.59 11.90 13.85
C ALA A 243 4.40 11.91 15.14
N THR A 244 5.73 12.11 15.05
CA THR A 244 6.62 12.26 16.19
C THR A 244 7.18 13.68 16.29
N GLY A 245 6.99 14.32 17.44
CA GLY A 245 7.54 15.65 17.71
C GLY A 245 8.97 15.67 18.25
N ASN A 246 9.50 14.50 18.64
CA ASN A 246 10.74 14.33 19.42
C ASN A 246 11.64 13.21 18.84
N SER A 247 11.66 12.99 17.52
CA SER A 247 12.65 12.05 16.97
C SER A 247 14.07 12.58 17.25
N PRO A 248 14.98 11.78 17.85
CA PRO A 248 16.37 12.17 17.99
C PRO A 248 17.13 12.26 16.65
N GLY A 249 16.58 11.70 15.56
CA GLY A 249 17.10 11.79 14.18
C GLY A 249 16.56 12.96 13.35
N ALA A 250 17.01 13.04 12.09
CA ALA A 250 16.55 14.03 11.12
C ALA A 250 15.05 13.87 10.77
N PHE A 251 14.37 14.98 10.48
CA PHE A 251 13.00 14.94 9.96
C PHE A 251 13.00 14.49 8.50
N ASP A 252 11.92 13.80 8.11
CA ASP A 252 11.74 13.31 6.75
C ASP A 252 11.50 14.47 5.78
N GLY A 253 12.53 14.81 5.01
CA GLY A 253 12.46 15.83 3.98
C GLY A 253 12.11 15.28 2.60
N GLY A 254 11.79 13.99 2.47
CA GLY A 254 11.39 13.39 1.20
C GLY A 254 12.57 13.02 0.31
N PHE A 255 12.44 13.26 -1.00
CA PHE A 255 13.40 12.83 -2.01
C PHE A 255 14.78 13.51 -1.90
N GLY A 256 15.87 12.75 -2.03
CA GLY A 256 17.18 13.29 -2.40
C GLY A 256 18.12 13.68 -1.24
N GLY A 257 18.15 12.92 -0.15
CA GLY A 257 19.08 13.14 0.96
C GLY A 257 20.40 12.36 0.88
N ALA A 258 20.47 11.34 0.02
CA ALA A 258 21.62 10.44 -0.09
C ALA A 258 22.96 11.17 -0.33
N GLY A 259 23.95 10.90 0.54
CA GLY A 259 25.32 11.43 0.41
C GLY A 259 25.50 12.88 0.84
N LEU A 260 24.46 13.54 1.36
CA LEU A 260 24.57 14.87 1.93
C LEU A 260 25.29 14.82 3.31
N PRO A 261 26.23 15.75 3.57
CA PRO A 261 27.00 15.73 4.82
C PRO A 261 26.25 16.34 6.02
N ALA A 262 25.16 17.06 5.78
CA ALA A 262 24.34 17.72 6.80
C ALA A 262 22.92 17.98 6.26
N PRO A 263 21.92 18.19 7.15
CA PRO A 263 20.56 18.52 6.75
C PRO A 263 20.51 19.74 5.81
N ASN A 264 19.71 19.66 4.75
CA ASN A 264 19.63 20.66 3.68
C ASN A 264 18.25 21.33 3.56
N ILE A 265 17.25 20.85 4.31
CA ILE A 265 15.88 21.38 4.26
C ILE A 265 15.34 21.68 5.67
N ASP A 266 14.56 22.75 5.78
CA ASP A 266 13.74 23.10 6.95
C ASP A 266 12.38 22.41 6.81
N VAL A 267 12.26 21.23 7.40
CA VAL A 267 11.09 20.36 7.25
C VAL A 267 9.90 20.95 7.98
N LEU A 268 10.12 21.54 9.16
CA LEU A 268 9.06 22.03 10.05
C LEU A 268 8.75 23.52 9.93
N GLY A 269 9.48 24.25 9.08
CA GLY A 269 9.32 25.69 8.93
C GLY A 269 9.85 26.51 10.12
N ARG A 270 10.82 25.97 10.87
CA ARG A 270 11.38 26.57 12.09
C ARG A 270 12.62 27.43 11.82
N LYS A 271 12.98 27.62 10.55
CA LYS A 271 14.18 28.33 10.08
C LYS A 271 15.49 27.66 10.48
N ILE A 272 15.47 26.34 10.63
CA ILE A 272 16.63 25.49 10.91
C ILE A 272 16.58 24.36 9.88
N LEU A 273 17.72 24.00 9.31
CA LEU A 273 17.80 22.81 8.47
C LEU A 273 17.83 21.58 9.38
N ASP A 274 16.75 20.82 9.35
CA ASP A 274 16.47 19.73 10.28
C ASP A 274 16.05 18.43 9.58
N GLY A 275 16.09 18.39 8.24
CA GLY A 275 15.91 17.18 7.45
C GLY A 275 16.76 17.13 6.18
N TYR A 276 16.66 15.99 5.49
CA TYR A 276 17.34 15.72 4.23
C TYR A 276 16.33 15.57 3.08
N GLY A 277 16.68 16.08 1.90
CA GLY A 277 15.88 15.98 0.69
C GLY A 277 15.38 17.31 0.13
N ASP A 278 14.39 17.26 -0.74
CA ASP A 278 13.86 18.40 -1.50
C ASP A 278 12.41 18.80 -1.13
N GLY A 279 11.83 18.12 -0.15
CA GLY A 279 10.48 18.32 0.36
C GLY A 279 9.40 17.52 -0.36
N THR A 280 9.74 16.78 -1.41
CA THR A 280 8.77 16.10 -2.27
C THR A 280 8.61 14.61 -1.93
N PHE A 281 7.36 14.14 -2.04
CA PHE A 281 6.98 12.76 -1.78
C PHE A 281 6.23 12.19 -2.99
N ASN A 282 6.42 10.90 -3.22
CA ASN A 282 5.76 10.12 -4.24
C ASN A 282 4.24 10.07 -4.01
N THR A 283 3.47 10.13 -5.09
CA THR A 283 2.01 10.10 -5.01
C THR A 283 1.54 8.64 -4.85
N PRO A 284 0.82 8.25 -3.78
CA PRO A 284 0.30 6.88 -3.64
C PRO A 284 -1.00 6.70 -4.45
N PRO A 285 -1.34 5.47 -4.88
CA PRO A 285 -2.65 5.20 -5.45
C PRO A 285 -3.73 5.20 -4.36
N LEU A 286 -4.93 5.68 -4.67
CA LEU A 286 -5.99 5.84 -3.67
C LEU A 286 -6.97 4.67 -3.63
N ILE A 287 -7.06 3.85 -4.68
CA ILE A 287 -8.02 2.74 -4.73
C ILE A 287 -7.62 1.66 -3.71
N GLU A 288 -6.33 1.38 -3.61
CA GLU A 288 -5.75 0.37 -2.73
C GLU A 288 -5.46 0.87 -1.31
N ALA A 289 -5.45 2.20 -1.09
CA ALA A 289 -4.96 2.76 0.18
C ALA A 289 -6.04 3.01 1.24
N VAL A 290 -7.34 2.92 0.91
CA VAL A 290 -8.44 3.36 1.80
C VAL A 290 -8.53 2.51 3.08
N ASP A 291 -8.18 1.24 2.99
CA ASP A 291 -8.09 0.24 4.06
C ASP A 291 -6.65 -0.02 4.52
N THR A 292 -5.71 0.89 4.19
CA THR A 292 -4.35 0.89 4.73
C THR A 292 -4.05 2.11 5.60
N PRO A 293 -4.95 2.56 6.51
CA PRO A 293 -4.59 3.60 7.45
C PRO A 293 -3.46 3.14 8.41
N PRO A 294 -2.75 4.08 9.05
CA PRO A 294 -2.94 5.53 8.98
C PRO A 294 -2.37 6.16 7.69
N PHE A 295 -2.78 7.40 7.39
CA PHE A 295 -2.47 8.02 6.09
C PHE A 295 -1.19 8.87 6.07
N PHE A 296 -0.65 9.02 4.85
CA PHE A 296 0.60 9.71 4.48
C PHE A 296 1.87 9.01 5.01
N HIS A 297 3.04 9.49 4.57
CA HIS A 297 4.33 8.86 4.88
C HIS A 297 4.62 8.73 6.38
N SER A 298 4.04 9.60 7.21
CA SER A 298 4.31 9.68 8.65
C SER A 298 3.23 9.05 9.52
N ASN A 299 2.17 8.44 8.96
CA ASN A 299 1.00 7.97 9.70
C ASN A 299 0.28 9.04 10.56
N ALA A 300 0.55 10.33 10.33
CA ALA A 300 0.09 11.41 11.22
C ALA A 300 -1.42 11.73 11.11
N PHE A 301 -2.12 11.23 10.09
CA PHE A 301 -3.48 11.67 9.76
C PHE A 301 -4.58 10.65 10.06
N GLY A 302 -4.39 9.84 11.11
CA GLY A 302 -5.40 8.95 11.68
C GLY A 302 -5.94 7.91 10.71
N ASN A 303 -7.03 7.25 11.11
CA ASN A 303 -7.52 6.03 10.44
C ASN A 303 -8.73 6.23 9.53
N ASP A 304 -9.09 7.48 9.24
CA ASP A 304 -10.31 7.80 8.49
C ASP A 304 -9.99 8.56 7.20
N ILE A 305 -10.40 8.02 6.04
CA ILE A 305 -10.05 8.59 4.74
C ILE A 305 -10.57 10.02 4.59
N GLU A 306 -11.70 10.34 5.23
CA GLU A 306 -12.26 11.69 5.28
C GLU A 306 -11.33 12.70 5.98
N HIS A 307 -10.56 12.27 7.00
CA HIS A 307 -9.52 13.11 7.59
C HIS A 307 -8.38 13.38 6.61
N ALA A 308 -7.93 12.37 5.88
CA ALA A 308 -6.92 12.55 4.82
C ALA A 308 -7.43 13.47 3.69
N VAL A 309 -8.71 13.39 3.31
CA VAL A 309 -9.31 14.33 2.33
C VAL A 309 -9.38 15.75 2.91
N SER A 310 -9.68 15.89 4.20
CA SER A 310 -9.79 17.21 4.84
C SER A 310 -8.46 17.99 4.86
N PHE A 311 -7.32 17.30 4.88
CA PHE A 311 -5.97 17.89 4.84
C PHE A 311 -5.81 18.87 3.67
N TYR A 312 -6.36 18.55 2.50
CA TYR A 312 -6.25 19.38 1.31
C TYR A 312 -7.00 20.72 1.41
N THR A 313 -7.81 20.91 2.45
CA THR A 313 -8.44 22.20 2.77
C THR A 313 -7.65 23.05 3.77
N MET A 314 -6.61 22.48 4.39
CA MET A 314 -5.82 23.11 5.44
C MET A 314 -4.72 24.04 4.88
N PRO A 315 -4.22 25.01 5.69
CA PRO A 315 -3.12 25.89 5.29
C PRO A 315 -1.85 25.14 4.87
N GLU A 316 -1.55 24.01 5.53
CA GLU A 316 -0.38 23.18 5.27
C GLU A 316 -0.30 22.76 3.80
N PHE A 317 -1.44 22.36 3.21
CA PHE A 317 -1.51 22.06 1.79
C PHE A 317 -1.54 23.33 0.94
N LYS A 318 -2.42 24.29 1.25
CA LYS A 318 -2.62 25.49 0.42
C LYS A 318 -1.35 26.31 0.23
N GLU A 319 -0.52 26.39 1.26
CA GLU A 319 0.73 27.16 1.24
C GLU A 319 1.92 26.36 0.71
N SER A 320 1.76 25.03 0.52
CA SER A 320 2.78 24.14 -0.03
C SER A 320 3.09 24.45 -1.50
N PRO A 321 4.25 24.03 -2.04
CA PRO A 321 4.55 24.12 -3.45
C PRO A 321 3.46 23.51 -4.36
N ALA A 322 2.95 22.31 -4.05
CA ALA A 322 1.88 21.70 -4.85
C ALA A 322 0.56 22.49 -4.77
N GLY A 323 0.21 23.02 -3.59
CA GLY A 323 -0.95 23.90 -3.43
C GLY A 323 -0.85 25.17 -4.27
N ARG A 324 0.34 25.80 -4.29
CA ARG A 324 0.62 26.98 -5.11
C ARG A 324 0.68 26.68 -6.61
N GLU A 325 1.14 25.49 -7.01
CA GLU A 325 1.08 25.03 -8.39
C GLU A 325 -0.37 24.95 -8.87
N LEU A 326 -1.26 24.36 -8.07
CA LEU A 326 -2.69 24.32 -8.38
C LEU A 326 -3.30 25.72 -8.42
N GLU A 327 -2.93 26.61 -7.50
CA GLU A 327 -3.38 28.01 -7.53
C GLU A 327 -2.92 28.73 -8.81
N ALA A 328 -1.65 28.58 -9.19
CA ALA A 328 -1.13 29.17 -10.42
C ALA A 328 -1.84 28.60 -11.67
N ARG A 329 -2.14 27.30 -11.67
CA ARG A 329 -2.82 26.61 -12.78
C ARG A 329 -4.28 27.03 -12.94
N PHE A 330 -5.01 27.21 -11.84
CA PHE A 330 -6.47 27.40 -11.84
C PHE A 330 -6.94 28.80 -11.40
N GLY A 331 -6.02 29.68 -11.03
CA GLY A 331 -6.27 31.08 -10.67
C GLY A 331 -6.82 31.31 -9.26
N THR A 332 -7.06 30.25 -8.49
CA THR A 332 -7.52 30.31 -7.10
C THR A 332 -6.93 29.18 -6.26
N PRO A 333 -6.71 29.37 -4.94
CA PRO A 333 -6.36 28.27 -4.05
C PRO A 333 -7.40 27.14 -4.11
N ILE A 334 -6.97 25.90 -3.84
CA ILE A 334 -7.90 24.79 -3.71
C ILE A 334 -8.95 25.10 -2.63
N GLN A 335 -10.22 24.88 -2.96
CA GLN A 335 -11.31 25.07 -2.03
C GLN A 335 -12.50 24.22 -2.44
N PHE A 336 -13.01 23.43 -1.49
CA PHE A 336 -14.28 22.74 -1.61
C PHE A 336 -15.00 22.80 -0.27
N PRO A 337 -16.35 22.80 -0.25
CA PRO A 337 -17.13 22.83 0.98
C PRO A 337 -16.90 21.57 1.81
N SER A 338 -17.05 21.68 3.13
CA SER A 338 -16.90 20.55 4.06
C SER A 338 -17.86 19.39 3.77
N SER A 339 -18.98 19.66 3.10
CA SER A 339 -19.92 18.63 2.65
C SER A 339 -19.38 17.72 1.54
N ASP A 340 -18.28 18.08 0.87
CA ASP A 340 -17.66 17.24 -0.15
C ASP A 340 -16.66 16.24 0.42
N ILE A 341 -16.11 16.51 1.61
CA ILE A 341 -15.20 15.60 2.31
C ILE A 341 -15.84 14.20 2.47
N PRO A 342 -17.02 14.05 3.11
CA PRO A 342 -17.63 12.73 3.26
C PRO A 342 -18.07 12.13 1.92
N LYS A 343 -18.39 12.95 0.90
CA LYS A 343 -18.78 12.44 -0.43
C LYS A 343 -17.59 11.85 -1.17
N MET A 344 -16.45 12.52 -1.16
CA MET A 344 -15.20 12.02 -1.72
C MET A 344 -14.69 10.80 -0.92
N GLY A 345 -14.85 10.79 0.41
CA GLY A 345 -14.60 9.61 1.23
C GLY A 345 -15.45 8.41 0.80
N ARG A 346 -16.77 8.60 0.60
CA ARG A 346 -17.67 7.57 0.06
C ARG A 346 -17.27 7.07 -1.33
N LEU A 347 -16.84 7.95 -2.24
CA LEU A 347 -16.29 7.56 -3.54
C LEU A 347 -15.13 6.58 -3.36
N LEU A 348 -14.12 6.97 -2.58
CA LEU A 348 -12.90 6.18 -2.40
C LEU A 348 -13.21 4.83 -1.75
N ARG A 349 -14.05 4.80 -0.71
CA ARG A 349 -14.50 3.58 -0.03
C ARG A 349 -15.21 2.60 -0.98
N VAL A 350 -16.07 3.09 -1.87
CA VAL A 350 -16.75 2.21 -2.85
C VAL A 350 -15.76 1.65 -3.87
N LEU A 351 -14.75 2.42 -4.29
CA LEU A 351 -13.70 1.92 -5.20
C LEU A 351 -12.79 0.89 -4.53
N SER A 352 -12.38 1.12 -3.28
CA SER A 352 -11.58 0.17 -2.48
C SER A 352 -12.37 -1.11 -2.20
N ALA A 353 -13.63 -1.01 -1.73
CA ALA A 353 -14.49 -2.19 -1.58
C ALA A 353 -14.68 -2.94 -2.91
N ALA A 354 -14.81 -2.22 -4.02
CA ALA A 354 -14.91 -2.84 -5.34
C ALA A 354 -13.65 -3.65 -5.70
N PHE A 355 -12.48 -3.15 -5.36
CA PHE A 355 -11.19 -3.78 -5.59
C PHE A 355 -11.02 -5.04 -4.73
N ASN A 356 -11.26 -4.95 -3.42
CA ASN A 356 -11.16 -6.09 -2.49
C ASN A 356 -12.12 -7.21 -2.87
N LEU A 357 -13.36 -6.89 -3.25
CA LEU A 357 -14.30 -7.92 -3.69
C LEU A 357 -13.89 -8.57 -5.03
N ASP A 358 -13.18 -7.86 -5.91
CA ASP A 358 -12.62 -8.45 -7.12
C ASP A 358 -11.41 -9.36 -6.80
N LEU A 359 -10.58 -9.02 -5.81
CA LEU A 359 -9.54 -9.91 -5.25
C LEU A 359 -10.14 -11.17 -4.61
N ALA A 360 -11.15 -11.01 -3.75
CA ALA A 360 -11.88 -12.12 -3.13
C ALA A 360 -12.44 -13.08 -4.19
N LYS A 361 -13.04 -12.53 -5.26
CA LYS A 361 -13.51 -13.33 -6.40
C LYS A 361 -12.39 -14.09 -7.09
N GLN A 362 -11.25 -13.43 -7.36
CA GLN A 362 -10.10 -14.07 -8.01
C GLN A 362 -9.60 -15.27 -7.19
N ARG A 363 -9.48 -15.11 -5.87
CA ARG A 363 -9.04 -16.16 -4.94
C ARG A 363 -10.06 -17.31 -4.82
N LEU A 364 -11.35 -17.01 -4.67
CA LEU A 364 -12.41 -18.03 -4.67
C LEU A 364 -12.50 -18.80 -5.99
N GLN A 365 -12.30 -18.12 -7.13
CA GLN A 365 -12.23 -18.77 -8.44
C GLN A 365 -11.02 -19.70 -8.54
N ALA A 366 -9.84 -19.27 -8.10
CA ALA A 366 -8.64 -20.10 -8.04
C ALA A 366 -8.85 -21.34 -7.16
N ALA A 367 -9.41 -21.18 -5.97
CA ALA A 367 -9.75 -22.30 -5.06
C ALA A 367 -10.67 -23.33 -5.73
N ARG A 368 -11.69 -22.88 -6.48
CA ARG A 368 -12.59 -23.77 -7.24
C ARG A 368 -11.88 -24.48 -8.38
N VAL A 369 -11.03 -23.79 -9.15
CA VAL A 369 -10.25 -24.41 -10.23
C VAL A 369 -9.39 -25.54 -9.67
N LEU A 370 -8.69 -25.28 -8.56
CA LEU A 370 -7.85 -26.28 -7.90
C LEU A 370 -8.68 -27.46 -7.36
N ALA A 371 -9.80 -27.19 -6.68
CA ALA A 371 -10.68 -28.24 -6.17
C ALA A 371 -11.23 -29.14 -7.29
N ARG A 372 -11.62 -28.57 -8.44
CA ARG A 372 -12.15 -29.34 -9.58
C ARG A 372 -11.10 -30.16 -10.29
N GLN A 373 -9.88 -29.64 -10.41
CA GLN A 373 -8.80 -30.31 -11.15
C GLN A 373 -8.05 -31.33 -10.30
N PHE A 374 -7.89 -31.04 -9.01
CA PHE A 374 -7.01 -31.81 -8.13
C PHE A 374 -7.72 -32.39 -6.89
N HIS A 375 -9.03 -32.19 -6.76
CA HIS A 375 -9.85 -32.73 -5.68
C HIS A 375 -9.30 -32.32 -4.30
N ASP A 376 -8.97 -33.27 -3.43
CA ASP A 376 -8.40 -33.03 -2.10
C ASP A 376 -6.87 -32.94 -2.11
N THR A 377 -6.22 -32.95 -3.27
CA THR A 377 -4.78 -32.73 -3.36
C THR A 377 -4.47 -31.27 -3.02
N ARG A 378 -3.57 -31.08 -2.05
CA ARG A 378 -3.19 -29.75 -1.55
C ARG A 378 -4.41 -28.90 -1.19
N ASP A 379 -5.34 -29.50 -0.43
CA ASP A 379 -6.51 -28.80 0.07
C ASP A 379 -6.13 -27.62 0.99
N ASP A 380 -4.94 -27.66 1.60
CA ASP A 380 -4.31 -26.53 2.29
C ASP A 380 -4.23 -25.26 1.41
N VAL A 381 -3.84 -25.39 0.14
CA VAL A 381 -3.77 -24.25 -0.80
C VAL A 381 -5.17 -23.74 -1.14
N GLN A 382 -6.11 -24.67 -1.34
CA GLN A 382 -7.51 -24.32 -1.63
C GLN A 382 -8.14 -23.56 -0.45
N LYS A 383 -7.88 -24.03 0.77
CA LYS A 383 -8.36 -23.42 2.01
C LYS A 383 -7.72 -22.06 2.25
N ARG A 384 -6.41 -21.92 2.08
CA ARG A 384 -5.71 -20.64 2.25
C ARG A 384 -6.20 -19.58 1.28
N LEU A 385 -6.50 -19.93 0.02
CA LEU A 385 -7.14 -18.99 -0.92
C LEU A 385 -8.55 -18.54 -0.45
N MET A 386 -9.31 -19.42 0.20
CA MET A 386 -10.63 -19.06 0.75
C MET A 386 -10.51 -18.19 2.01
N GLU A 387 -9.55 -18.47 2.90
CA GLU A 387 -9.24 -17.63 4.07
C GLU A 387 -8.82 -16.23 3.63
N LEU A 388 -7.91 -16.14 2.66
CA LEU A 388 -7.51 -14.86 2.09
C LEU A 388 -8.68 -14.13 1.42
N ALA A 389 -9.58 -14.85 0.74
CA ALA A 389 -10.81 -14.23 0.22
C ALA A 389 -11.76 -13.72 1.32
N GLU A 390 -11.74 -14.33 2.51
CA GLU A 390 -12.48 -13.84 3.67
C GLU A 390 -11.89 -12.54 4.22
N VAL A 391 -10.55 -12.44 4.27
CA VAL A 391 -9.84 -11.20 4.62
C VAL A 391 -10.27 -10.04 3.71
N GLU A 392 -10.27 -10.23 2.40
CA GLU A 392 -10.72 -9.21 1.43
C GLU A 392 -12.19 -8.80 1.64
N ILE A 393 -13.03 -9.74 2.07
CA ILE A 393 -14.44 -9.45 2.38
C ILE A 393 -14.54 -8.63 3.67
N ASP A 394 -13.69 -8.90 4.66
CA ASP A 394 -13.63 -8.14 5.90
C ASP A 394 -13.14 -6.71 5.67
N ASP A 395 -12.12 -6.53 4.83
CA ASP A 395 -11.65 -5.20 4.43
C ASP A 395 -12.75 -4.42 3.70
N ALA A 396 -13.43 -5.06 2.74
CA ALA A 396 -14.58 -4.46 2.06
C ALA A 396 -15.71 -4.08 3.06
N LEU A 397 -15.99 -4.92 4.05
CA LEU A 397 -17.00 -4.63 5.08
C LEU A 397 -16.56 -3.48 5.99
N GLN A 398 -15.28 -3.39 6.33
CA GLN A 398 -14.72 -2.32 7.14
C GLN A 398 -14.84 -0.97 6.42
N VAL A 399 -14.41 -0.86 5.16
CA VAL A 399 -14.47 0.43 4.44
C VAL A 399 -15.90 0.89 4.14
N LEU A 400 -16.84 -0.04 3.98
CA LEU A 400 -18.26 0.28 3.80
C LEU A 400 -18.96 0.69 5.12
N THR A 401 -18.35 0.37 6.26
CA THR A 401 -18.86 0.77 7.58
C THR A 401 -18.47 2.23 7.86
N VAL A 402 -19.35 3.14 7.45
CA VAL A 402 -19.18 4.59 7.65
C VAL A 402 -20.16 5.13 8.70
N ALA A 403 -19.72 6.13 9.46
CA ALA A 403 -20.60 6.87 10.35
C ALA A 403 -21.68 7.62 9.56
N GLY A 404 -22.91 7.65 10.09
CA GLY A 404 -24.05 8.31 9.43
C GLY A 404 -24.82 7.38 8.51
N THR A 405 -24.87 7.68 7.20
CA THR A 405 -25.64 6.89 6.21
C THR A 405 -24.83 5.68 5.74
N PRO A 406 -25.26 4.43 6.04
CA PRO A 406 -24.50 3.24 5.65
C PRO A 406 -24.31 3.15 4.12
N LEU A 407 -23.14 2.68 3.67
CA LEU A 407 -22.90 2.37 2.27
C LEU A 407 -23.40 0.95 1.95
N HIS A 408 -24.16 0.80 0.86
CA HIS A 408 -24.54 -0.50 0.29
C HIS A 408 -24.97 -1.58 1.31
N SER A 409 -25.96 -1.29 2.17
CA SER A 409 -26.43 -2.23 3.21
C SER A 409 -26.84 -3.63 2.69
N VAL A 410 -27.37 -3.71 1.46
CA VAL A 410 -27.65 -4.98 0.77
C VAL A 410 -26.37 -5.77 0.51
N SER A 411 -25.29 -5.09 0.14
CA SER A 411 -23.97 -5.71 -0.05
C SER A 411 -23.41 -6.22 1.26
N HIS A 412 -23.50 -5.47 2.37
CA HIS A 412 -23.11 -5.98 3.70
C HIS A 412 -23.75 -7.32 4.02
N TYR A 413 -25.08 -7.42 3.86
CA TYR A 413 -25.79 -8.67 4.11
C TYR A 413 -25.29 -9.82 3.22
N ARG A 414 -25.08 -9.56 1.92
CA ARG A 414 -24.58 -10.58 0.97
C ARG A 414 -23.16 -11.02 1.29
N LEU A 415 -22.31 -10.09 1.74
CA LEU A 415 -20.93 -10.39 2.15
C LEU A 415 -20.89 -11.25 3.41
N GLN A 416 -21.74 -10.96 4.41
CA GLN A 416 -21.89 -11.82 5.58
C GLN A 416 -22.40 -13.24 5.23
N GLN A 417 -23.27 -13.37 4.22
CA GLN A 417 -23.63 -14.68 3.66
C GLN A 417 -22.46 -15.36 2.97
N ALA A 418 -21.61 -14.61 2.24
CA ALA A 418 -20.41 -15.16 1.61
C ALA A 418 -19.45 -15.73 2.66
N LYS A 419 -19.20 -15.00 3.76
CA LYS A 419 -18.38 -15.49 4.89
C LYS A 419 -18.92 -16.79 5.47
N THR A 420 -20.23 -16.87 5.71
CA THR A 420 -20.87 -18.12 6.18
C THR A 420 -20.60 -19.30 5.24
N GLU A 421 -20.66 -19.08 3.92
CA GLU A 421 -20.39 -20.12 2.94
C GLU A 421 -18.89 -20.47 2.85
N ILE A 422 -17.99 -19.50 3.04
CA ILE A 422 -16.54 -19.73 3.13
C ILE A 422 -16.23 -20.60 4.36
N ALA A 423 -16.75 -20.25 5.54
CA ALA A 423 -16.58 -21.05 6.76
C ALA A 423 -17.10 -22.48 6.61
N ALA A 424 -18.24 -22.65 5.94
CA ALA A 424 -18.78 -23.96 5.60
C ALA A 424 -17.91 -24.74 4.58
N ALA A 425 -17.28 -24.05 3.63
CA ALA A 425 -16.34 -24.64 2.67
C ALA A 425 -15.04 -25.09 3.35
N LEU A 426 -14.50 -24.27 4.26
CA LEU A 426 -13.29 -24.58 5.05
C LEU A 426 -13.50 -25.82 5.93
N SER A 427 -14.70 -25.97 6.48
CA SER A 427 -15.11 -27.10 7.32
C SER A 427 -15.57 -28.33 6.54
N ALA A 428 -15.62 -28.28 5.20
CA ALA A 428 -16.16 -29.36 4.39
C ALA A 428 -15.25 -30.59 4.38
N ALA A 429 -15.84 -31.77 4.53
CA ALA A 429 -15.12 -33.05 4.64
C ALA A 429 -14.49 -33.56 3.32
N GLY A 430 -14.84 -32.98 2.17
CA GLY A 430 -14.32 -33.41 0.88
C GLY A 430 -14.50 -32.37 -0.22
N TRP A 431 -13.69 -32.50 -1.27
CA TRP A 431 -13.56 -31.49 -2.32
C TRP A 431 -14.87 -31.07 -2.98
N SER A 432 -15.81 -32.00 -3.20
CA SER A 432 -17.08 -31.70 -3.88
C SER A 432 -17.97 -30.77 -3.03
N ALA A 433 -18.07 -31.03 -1.73
CA ALA A 433 -18.79 -30.15 -0.82
C ALA A 433 -18.09 -28.79 -0.67
N ARG A 434 -16.75 -28.79 -0.57
CA ARG A 434 -15.93 -27.57 -0.55
C ARG A 434 -16.19 -26.72 -1.78
N GLU A 435 -16.05 -27.28 -2.98
CA GLU A 435 -16.26 -26.60 -4.27
C GLU A 435 -17.68 -26.04 -4.40
N SER A 436 -18.70 -26.79 -3.99
CA SER A 436 -20.08 -26.32 -4.02
C SER A 436 -20.28 -25.10 -3.12
N ARG A 437 -19.71 -25.10 -1.91
CA ARG A 437 -19.78 -23.97 -0.97
C ARG A 437 -18.99 -22.76 -1.47
N THR A 438 -17.78 -22.96 -1.98
CA THR A 438 -16.98 -21.91 -2.63
C THR A 438 -17.71 -21.29 -3.83
N SER A 439 -18.45 -22.10 -4.60
CA SER A 439 -19.28 -21.60 -5.72
C SER A 439 -20.40 -20.66 -5.24
N VAL A 440 -21.07 -21.00 -4.14
CA VAL A 440 -22.12 -20.15 -3.55
C VAL A 440 -21.51 -18.87 -2.99
N ALA A 441 -20.40 -18.96 -2.26
CA ALA A 441 -19.67 -17.79 -1.74
C ALA A 441 -19.31 -16.82 -2.88
N LEU A 442 -18.74 -17.34 -3.98
CA LEU A 442 -18.39 -16.53 -5.16
C LEU A 442 -19.60 -15.78 -5.74
N LEU A 443 -20.76 -16.43 -5.84
CA LEU A 443 -21.99 -15.78 -6.30
C LEU A 443 -22.46 -14.69 -5.34
N ARG A 444 -22.31 -14.87 -4.03
CA ARG A 444 -22.66 -13.86 -3.02
C ARG A 444 -21.75 -12.63 -3.13
N VAL A 445 -20.44 -12.83 -3.29
CA VAL A 445 -19.48 -11.74 -3.52
C VAL A 445 -19.81 -10.99 -4.81
N GLN A 446 -20.02 -11.71 -5.93
CA GLN A 446 -20.39 -11.10 -7.21
C GLN A 446 -21.66 -10.26 -7.08
N ASN A 447 -22.71 -10.82 -6.47
CA ASN A 447 -23.97 -10.10 -6.27
C ASN A 447 -23.79 -8.85 -5.39
N ALA A 448 -22.92 -8.88 -4.38
CA ALA A 448 -22.61 -7.70 -3.57
C ALA A 448 -21.86 -6.65 -4.40
N ARG A 449 -20.85 -7.07 -5.16
CA ARG A 449 -20.01 -6.23 -6.01
C ARG A 449 -20.78 -5.53 -7.13
N ASP A 450 -21.80 -6.18 -7.69
CA ASP A 450 -22.67 -5.62 -8.72
C ASP A 450 -23.57 -4.47 -8.21
N GLN A 451 -23.70 -4.30 -6.90
CA GLN A 451 -24.47 -3.18 -6.33
C GLN A 451 -23.70 -1.86 -6.34
N PHE A 452 -22.37 -1.85 -6.55
CA PHE A 452 -21.56 -0.64 -6.36
C PHE A 452 -21.67 0.35 -7.53
N GLY A 453 -21.97 -0.14 -8.73
CA GLY A 453 -22.07 0.70 -9.91
C GLY A 453 -21.70 0.01 -11.21
N THR A 454 -21.47 0.82 -12.25
CA THR A 454 -21.04 0.35 -13.57
C THR A 454 -19.73 1.02 -13.99
N ASN A 455 -19.02 0.38 -14.91
CA ASN A 455 -17.70 0.79 -15.41
C ASN A 455 -16.58 0.85 -14.35
N ILE A 456 -16.72 0.05 -13.30
CA ILE A 456 -15.67 -0.19 -12.30
C ILE A 456 -15.09 -1.56 -12.62
N THR A 457 -14.02 -1.62 -13.42
CA THR A 457 -13.44 -2.87 -13.91
C THR A 457 -11.93 -2.87 -13.71
N PHE A 458 -11.47 -3.79 -12.88
CA PHE A 458 -10.06 -4.04 -12.61
C PHE A 458 -9.59 -5.29 -13.37
N GLN A 459 -8.44 -5.17 -14.02
CA GLN A 459 -7.62 -6.29 -14.47
C GLN A 459 -6.68 -6.60 -13.32
N LEU A 460 -6.81 -7.78 -12.73
CA LEU A 460 -6.01 -8.17 -11.58
C LEU A 460 -4.79 -8.97 -12.02
N GLY A 461 -3.65 -8.69 -11.38
CA GLY A 461 -2.43 -9.46 -11.58
C GLY A 461 -2.53 -10.87 -10.99
N GLN A 462 -1.70 -11.79 -11.48
CA GLN A 462 -1.69 -13.18 -10.99
C GLN A 462 -1.00 -13.34 -9.63
N GLY A 463 -0.16 -12.38 -9.22
CA GLY A 463 0.53 -12.38 -7.95
C GLY A 463 -0.40 -12.34 -6.74
N ASN A 464 -1.62 -11.81 -6.91
CA ASN A 464 -2.66 -11.75 -5.88
C ASN A 464 -3.10 -13.13 -5.35
N LEU A 465 -2.74 -14.21 -6.06
CA LEU A 465 -3.01 -15.59 -5.67
C LEU A 465 -1.88 -16.23 -4.85
N MET A 466 -0.76 -15.53 -4.67
CA MET A 466 0.43 -16.02 -3.96
C MET A 466 0.53 -15.44 -2.55
N TYR A 467 1.14 -16.21 -1.66
CA TYR A 467 1.31 -15.95 -0.24
C TYR A 467 2.44 -16.81 0.35
#